data_AF-A0A3A5QDQ3-F1
#
_entry.id   AF-A0A3A5QDQ3-F1
#
_cell.length_a   1.000
_cell.length_b   1.000
_cell.length_c   1.000
_cell.angle_alpha   90.00
_cell.angle_beta   90.00
_cell.angle_gamma   90.00
#
_symmetry.space_group_name_H-M   'P 1'
#
loop_
_entity.id
_entity.type
_entity.pdbx_description
1 polymer ?
#
loop_
_entity_poly.entity_id
_entity_poly.type
_entity_poly.pdbx_seq_one_letter_code
_entity_poly.pdbx_strand_id
1 'polypeptide(L)'
;MRRNLYILAQCTFLLFITLLVNGCSLHEEPEMTPEGELGVDPTAVTLNLNLAMNLSLAERAPVTITRASETNYLRRFIVEAYLDRQVAARQTVYEEDFNRASLSVSMKLHARNYRILVWADYVNAETPEQGLVYDAENLAFILPAGKYIGNSRYKDVFAASAMADLTSFRNHWGAETSLDVELYRPVARYELVAKDVATFLNKLSTGGLKGESFTACVKYSDYLPTGYNLWDDVPKNSLMYMEYKVAFERPADGTKELILGFDYVLTDAGETVSIPVELEILNEKNEVLARTAFRIPCERGKNTTVRGNFLTSDANGGIGIDPDYDGDLEVDLGEL
;
A
#
# COMPACT_ATOMS: atom_id res chain seq x y z
N MET A 1 12.44 38.44 52.93
CA MET A 1 12.38 36.99 52.66
C MET A 1 12.14 36.60 51.18
N ARG A 2 12.02 37.52 50.21
CA ARG A 2 11.77 37.16 48.79
C ARG A 2 13.01 37.11 47.88
N ARG A 3 14.19 37.57 48.32
CA ARG A 3 15.38 37.68 47.45
C ARG A 3 16.30 36.45 47.48
N ASN A 4 16.26 35.64 48.54
CA ASN A 4 17.06 34.42 48.67
C ASN A 4 16.42 33.17 48.03
N LEU A 5 15.10 33.19 47.74
CA LEU A 5 14.41 32.06 47.09
C LEU A 5 14.71 31.99 45.58
N TYR A 6 14.92 33.13 44.91
CA TYR A 6 15.22 33.16 43.47
C TYR A 6 16.64 32.69 43.14
N ILE A 7 17.61 32.95 44.03
CA ILE A 7 19.00 32.49 43.84
C ILE A 7 19.08 30.97 43.99
N LEU A 8 18.37 30.40 44.97
CA LEU A 8 18.33 28.94 45.17
C LEU A 8 17.65 28.23 43.98
N ALA A 9 16.54 28.79 43.47
CA ALA A 9 15.81 28.26 42.32
C ALA A 9 16.62 28.37 41.00
N GLN A 10 17.37 29.46 40.80
CA GLN A 10 18.26 29.62 39.65
C GLN A 10 19.46 28.68 39.71
N CYS A 11 20.04 28.44 40.89
CA CYS A 11 21.13 27.47 41.05
C CYS A 11 20.68 26.02 40.82
N THR A 12 19.46 25.62 41.24
CA THR A 12 18.91 24.29 40.94
C THR A 12 18.53 24.09 39.47
N PHE A 13 18.10 25.15 38.78
CA PHE A 13 17.77 25.10 37.34
C PHE A 13 19.04 24.99 36.47
N LEU A 14 20.11 25.69 36.84
CA LEU A 14 21.42 25.59 36.17
C LEU A 14 22.09 24.22 36.39
N LEU A 15 21.91 23.58 37.56
CA LEU A 15 22.41 22.23 37.82
C LEU A 15 21.64 21.13 37.08
N PHE A 16 20.36 21.35 36.76
CA PHE A 16 19.55 20.41 35.98
C PHE A 16 19.88 20.45 34.48
N ILE A 17 20.24 21.64 33.97
CA ILE A 17 20.66 21.79 32.57
C ILE A 17 22.01 21.11 32.33
N THR A 18 22.98 21.23 33.24
CA THR A 18 24.29 20.56 33.08
C THR A 18 24.19 19.03 33.16
N LEU A 19 23.21 18.47 33.87
CA LEU A 19 22.94 17.03 33.88
C LEU A 19 22.26 16.54 32.59
N LEU A 20 21.51 17.38 31.88
CA LEU A 20 20.87 17.03 30.60
C LEU A 20 21.83 17.13 29.41
N VAL A 21 22.91 17.92 29.47
CA VAL A 21 23.92 18.00 28.39
C VAL A 21 25.03 16.94 28.52
N ASN A 22 25.09 16.20 29.63
CA ASN A 22 26.02 15.06 29.83
C ASN A 22 25.36 13.69 29.61
N GLY A 23 24.12 13.66 29.11
CA GLY A 23 23.59 12.49 28.39
C GLY A 23 24.24 12.40 27.01
N CYS A 24 25.56 12.52 26.94
CA CYS A 24 26.32 12.34 25.72
C CYS A 24 26.00 10.96 25.19
N SER A 25 25.51 10.89 23.96
CA SER A 25 25.76 9.71 23.14
C SER A 25 27.25 9.41 23.27
N LEU A 26 27.59 8.21 23.76
CA LEU A 26 28.94 7.69 23.67
C LEU A 26 29.19 7.40 22.18
N HIS A 27 29.32 8.46 21.40
CA HIS A 27 29.73 8.44 20.01
C HIS A 27 31.18 8.93 20.04
N GLU A 28 32.09 7.96 20.13
CA GLU A 28 33.51 8.21 20.02
C GLU A 28 33.80 8.30 18.52
N GLU A 29 33.96 9.52 18.01
CA GLU A 29 34.41 9.74 16.64
C GLU A 29 35.79 9.10 16.49
N PRO A 30 36.05 8.39 15.37
CA PRO A 30 37.29 7.67 15.23
C PRO A 30 38.51 8.61 15.27
N GLU A 31 39.45 8.32 16.17
CA GLU A 31 40.71 9.06 16.27
C GLU A 31 41.59 8.78 15.04
N MET A 32 42.33 9.80 14.60
CA MET A 32 43.33 9.66 13.54
C MET A 32 44.49 8.79 14.04
N THR A 33 44.87 7.77 13.28
CA THR A 33 46.08 7.00 13.56
C THR A 33 47.32 7.92 13.48
N PRO A 34 48.45 7.55 14.11
CA PRO A 34 49.71 8.30 13.97
C PRO A 34 50.20 8.48 12.53
N GLU A 35 49.69 7.67 11.59
CA GLU A 35 50.00 7.70 10.15
C GLU A 35 49.00 8.54 9.34
N GLY A 36 47.99 9.14 9.98
CA GLY A 36 47.02 10.03 9.35
C GLY A 36 45.79 9.33 8.74
N GLU A 37 45.52 8.09 9.12
CA GLU A 37 44.30 7.38 8.71
C GLU A 37 43.18 7.64 9.72
N LEU A 38 41.97 7.96 9.25
CA LEU A 38 40.80 8.08 10.14
C LEU A 38 40.51 6.69 10.70
N GLY A 39 40.38 6.55 12.02
CA GLY A 39 39.93 5.29 12.62
C GLY A 39 38.63 4.80 11.97
N VAL A 40 38.46 3.48 11.89
CA VAL A 40 37.21 2.89 11.38
C VAL A 40 36.44 2.38 12.58
N ASP A 41 35.15 2.69 12.66
CA ASP A 41 34.27 2.13 13.70
C ASP A 41 34.31 0.59 13.58
N PRO A 42 34.85 -0.13 14.58
CA PRO A 42 35.01 -1.59 14.52
C PRO A 42 33.66 -2.33 14.55
N THR A 43 32.56 -1.61 14.76
CA THR A 43 31.20 -2.15 14.77
C THR A 43 30.44 -1.86 13.49
N ALA A 44 31.00 -1.12 12.52
CA ALA A 44 30.30 -0.78 11.29
C ALA A 44 30.15 -2.01 10.37
N VAL A 45 28.93 -2.22 9.88
CA VAL A 45 28.55 -3.30 8.97
C VAL A 45 27.75 -2.73 7.81
N THR A 46 28.14 -3.06 6.59
CA THR A 46 27.32 -2.81 5.40
C THR A 46 26.37 -3.99 5.19
N LEU A 47 25.08 -3.75 5.36
CA LEU A 47 24.01 -4.71 5.07
C LEU A 47 23.47 -4.47 3.67
N ASN A 48 23.61 -5.46 2.79
CA ASN A 48 23.07 -5.45 1.43
C ASN A 48 21.78 -6.28 1.38
N LEU A 49 20.65 -5.61 1.26
CA LEU A 49 19.33 -6.24 1.17
C LEU A 49 19.02 -6.55 -0.29
N ASN A 50 18.66 -7.80 -0.59
CA ASN A 50 18.14 -8.20 -1.90
C ASN A 50 16.62 -8.37 -1.77
N LEU A 51 15.88 -7.36 -2.20
CA LEU A 51 14.43 -7.33 -2.12
C LEU A 51 13.84 -8.07 -3.32
N ALA A 52 13.09 -9.14 -3.11
CA ALA A 52 12.41 -9.90 -4.15
C ALA A 52 10.90 -9.64 -4.11
N MET A 53 10.30 -9.33 -5.25
CA MET A 53 8.86 -9.10 -5.40
C MET A 53 8.27 -10.14 -6.32
N ASN A 54 7.16 -10.74 -5.91
CA ASN A 54 6.33 -11.49 -6.83
C ASN A 54 5.43 -10.54 -7.63
N LEU A 55 5.64 -10.39 -8.94
CA LEU A 55 4.83 -9.51 -9.79
C LEU A 55 3.57 -10.19 -10.37
N SER A 56 3.28 -11.45 -10.02
CA SER A 56 2.29 -12.30 -10.70
C SER A 56 0.81 -12.11 -10.30
N LEU A 57 0.45 -11.07 -9.55
CA LEU A 57 -0.95 -10.79 -9.25
C LEU A 57 -1.63 -10.32 -10.54
N ALA A 58 -2.53 -11.14 -11.10
CA ALA A 58 -3.28 -10.93 -12.36
C ALA A 58 -3.72 -9.45 -12.52
N GLU A 59 -3.48 -8.71 -13.61
CA GLU A 59 -2.99 -9.02 -14.97
C GLU A 59 -2.10 -7.89 -15.53
N ARG A 60 -1.20 -8.26 -16.45
CA ARG A 60 -0.69 -7.36 -17.48
C ARG A 60 -1.85 -6.98 -18.44
N ALA A 61 -2.44 -5.80 -18.16
CA ALA A 61 -3.06 -4.82 -19.08
C ALA A 61 -4.55 -4.97 -19.49
N PRO A 62 -5.25 -3.87 -19.87
CA PRO A 62 -4.84 -2.46 -19.88
C PRO A 62 -5.81 -1.56 -19.07
N VAL A 63 -5.30 -0.81 -18.07
CA VAL A 63 -5.78 0.58 -17.98
C VAL A 63 -5.15 1.26 -19.19
N THR A 64 -5.92 2.02 -19.97
CA THR A 64 -5.42 2.88 -21.06
C THR A 64 -4.51 3.97 -20.47
N ILE A 65 -3.36 3.54 -20.01
CA ILE A 65 -2.19 4.29 -19.63
C ILE A 65 -1.35 4.12 -20.88
N THR A 66 -1.43 5.10 -21.77
CA THR A 66 -0.44 5.19 -22.85
C THR A 66 0.94 5.13 -22.18
N ARG A 67 1.95 4.55 -22.83
CA ARG A 67 3.32 4.47 -22.27
C ARG A 67 3.83 5.82 -21.71
N ALA A 68 3.28 6.94 -22.20
CA ALA A 68 3.52 8.30 -21.69
C ALA A 68 2.99 8.59 -20.26
N SER A 69 2.08 7.79 -19.72
CA SER A 69 1.59 7.90 -18.34
C SER A 69 2.47 7.17 -17.32
N GLU A 70 3.15 6.09 -17.72
CA GLU A 70 4.00 5.31 -16.80
C GLU A 70 5.24 6.11 -16.40
N THR A 71 5.73 6.99 -17.28
CA THR A 71 6.84 7.92 -16.97
C THR A 71 6.53 8.94 -15.89
N ASN A 72 5.25 9.10 -15.50
CA ASN A 72 4.84 10.06 -14.48
C ASN A 72 4.85 9.46 -13.06
N TYR A 73 5.18 8.18 -12.92
CA TYR A 73 5.19 7.50 -11.63
C TYR A 73 6.50 6.77 -11.40
N LEU A 74 6.86 6.62 -10.14
CA LEU A 74 7.99 5.83 -9.68
C LEU A 74 7.50 4.83 -8.65
N ARG A 75 8.12 3.65 -8.57
CA ARG A 75 7.96 2.75 -7.44
C ARG A 75 8.97 3.15 -6.37
N ARG A 76 8.48 3.61 -5.23
CA ARG A 76 9.29 4.04 -4.09
C ARG A 76 9.46 2.87 -3.13
N PHE A 77 10.69 2.58 -2.73
CA PHE A 77 11.05 1.60 -1.72
C PHE A 77 11.58 2.33 -0.50
N ILE A 78 10.92 2.17 0.64
CA ILE A 78 11.37 2.68 1.94
C ILE A 78 11.83 1.49 2.76
N VAL A 79 13.09 1.52 3.18
CA VAL A 79 13.72 0.49 4.01
C VAL A 79 14.14 1.13 5.33
N GLU A 80 13.62 0.62 6.43
CA GLU A 80 13.98 1.08 7.78
C GLU A 80 14.56 -0.06 8.61
N ALA A 81 15.72 0.20 9.22
CA ALA A 81 16.32 -0.68 10.21
C ALA A 81 15.93 -0.19 11.60
N TYR A 82 15.16 -1.00 12.31
CA TYR A 82 14.72 -0.70 13.67
C TYR A 82 15.62 -1.37 14.71
N LEU A 83 16.05 -0.58 15.68
CA LEU A 83 16.70 -1.04 16.90
C LEU A 83 15.83 -0.59 18.08
N ASP A 84 15.37 -1.54 18.90
CA ASP A 84 14.52 -1.26 20.07
C ASP A 84 13.30 -0.35 19.77
N ARG A 85 12.63 -0.60 18.63
CA ARG A 85 11.49 0.17 18.08
C ARG A 85 11.81 1.60 17.63
N GLN A 86 13.08 1.99 17.57
CA GLN A 86 13.52 3.26 16.98
C GLN A 86 14.16 3.01 15.63
N VAL A 87 13.89 3.89 14.67
CA VAL A 87 14.56 3.86 13.36
C VAL A 87 16.02 4.25 13.55
N ALA A 88 16.92 3.29 13.38
CA ALA A 88 18.36 3.51 13.44
C ALA A 88 18.91 4.00 12.10
N ALA A 89 18.31 3.55 10.99
CA ALA A 89 18.63 4.02 9.65
C ALA A 89 17.42 3.86 8.72
N ARG A 90 17.32 4.76 7.75
CA ARG A 90 16.30 4.75 6.69
C ARG A 90 16.96 4.96 5.35
N GLN A 91 16.52 4.21 4.34
CA GLN A 91 16.89 4.41 2.94
C GLN A 91 15.62 4.48 2.10
N THR A 92 15.60 5.40 1.14
CA THR A 92 14.53 5.52 0.16
C THR A 92 15.15 5.38 -1.24
N VAL A 93 14.61 4.47 -2.04
CA VAL A 93 15.06 4.21 -3.41
C VAL A 93 13.86 4.32 -4.34
N TYR A 94 14.07 4.88 -5.54
CA TYR A 94 13.04 5.01 -6.55
C TYR A 94 13.40 4.16 -7.77
N GLU A 95 12.41 3.44 -8.31
CA GLU A 95 12.54 2.57 -9.47
C GLU A 95 11.57 2.98 -10.58
N GLU A 96 12.08 3.02 -11.81
CA GLU A 96 11.33 3.35 -13.02
C GLU A 96 10.87 2.07 -13.75
N ASP A 97 11.63 0.98 -13.67
CA ASP A 97 11.28 -0.29 -14.29
C ASP A 97 10.34 -1.11 -13.40
N PHE A 98 9.04 -0.98 -13.66
CA PHE A 98 8.01 -1.72 -12.94
C PHE A 98 8.02 -3.24 -13.20
N ASN A 99 8.77 -3.73 -14.19
CA ASN A 99 8.96 -5.16 -14.45
C ASN A 99 10.13 -5.75 -13.66
N ARG A 100 10.96 -4.90 -13.01
CA ARG A 100 12.04 -5.37 -12.17
C ARG A 100 11.46 -6.11 -10.97
N ALA A 101 11.73 -7.41 -10.89
CA ALA A 101 11.27 -8.28 -9.82
C ALA A 101 12.19 -8.28 -8.59
N SER A 102 13.37 -7.67 -8.68
CA SER A 102 14.33 -7.62 -7.58
C SER A 102 15.09 -6.29 -7.50
N LEU A 103 15.31 -5.77 -6.29
CA LEU A 103 16.05 -4.53 -6.05
C LEU A 103 17.07 -4.73 -4.93
N SER A 104 18.30 -4.26 -5.10
CA SER A 104 19.30 -4.26 -4.04
C SER A 104 19.35 -2.90 -3.34
N VAL A 105 19.31 -2.90 -2.01
CA VAL A 105 19.43 -1.70 -1.17
C VAL A 105 20.54 -1.91 -0.14
N SER A 106 21.47 -0.97 -0.01
CA SER A 106 22.58 -1.06 0.94
C SER A 106 22.39 -0.10 2.10
N MET A 107 22.69 -0.55 3.31
CA MET A 107 22.60 0.25 4.54
C MET A 107 23.86 0.07 5.38
N LYS A 108 24.36 1.16 5.97
CA LYS A 108 25.41 1.10 6.99
C LYS A 108 24.75 1.05 8.37
N LEU A 109 25.05 0.00 9.13
CA LEU A 109 24.50 -0.28 10.45
C LEU A 109 25.64 -0.63 11.41
N HIS A 110 25.34 -0.72 12.71
CA HIS A 110 26.29 -1.25 13.68
C HIS A 110 26.09 -2.76 13.86
N ALA A 111 27.04 -3.46 14.46
CA ALA A 111 26.97 -4.89 14.75
C ALA A 111 25.97 -5.23 15.88
N ARG A 112 24.68 -4.98 15.63
CA ARG A 112 23.54 -5.19 16.52
C ARG A 112 22.46 -6.00 15.79
N ASN A 113 21.41 -6.37 16.51
CA ASN A 113 20.26 -7.03 15.92
C ASN A 113 19.20 -5.99 15.55
N TYR A 114 18.72 -6.04 14.32
CA TYR A 114 17.72 -5.13 13.78
C TYR A 114 16.48 -5.88 13.29
N ARG A 115 15.35 -5.20 13.37
CA ARG A 115 14.18 -5.56 12.55
C ARG A 115 14.17 -4.64 11.33
N ILE A 116 14.24 -5.23 10.15
CA ILE A 116 14.17 -4.51 8.88
C ILE A 116 12.71 -4.48 8.44
N LEU A 117 12.15 -3.29 8.26
CA LEU A 117 10.85 -3.09 7.62
C LEU A 117 11.06 -2.52 6.22
N VAL A 118 10.31 -3.06 5.26
CA VAL A 118 10.35 -2.61 3.87
C VAL A 118 8.92 -2.30 3.41
N TRP A 119 8.72 -1.12 2.85
CA TRP A 119 7.47 -0.72 2.21
C TRP A 119 7.78 -0.28 0.78
N ALA A 120 7.05 -0.82 -0.19
CA ALA A 120 7.14 -0.37 -1.57
C ALA A 120 5.76 0.06 -2.09
N ASP A 121 5.66 1.32 -2.49
CA ASP A 121 4.46 1.94 -3.04
C ASP A 121 4.77 2.74 -4.31
N TYR A 122 3.79 3.47 -4.84
CA TYR A 122 3.94 4.31 -6.01
C TYR A 122 3.79 5.78 -5.65
N VAL A 123 4.57 6.63 -6.31
CA VAL A 123 4.58 8.09 -6.14
C VAL A 123 4.63 8.78 -7.50
N ASN A 124 4.26 10.06 -7.56
CA ASN A 124 4.43 10.87 -8.76
C ASN A 124 5.93 11.19 -8.97
N ALA A 125 6.43 11.03 -10.20
CA ALA A 125 7.83 11.27 -10.55
C ALA A 125 8.27 12.74 -10.36
N GLU A 126 7.36 13.70 -10.48
CA GLU A 126 7.62 15.13 -10.27
C GLU A 126 7.66 15.51 -8.79
N THR A 127 6.94 14.77 -7.94
CA THR A 127 6.85 15.02 -6.49
C THR A 127 6.99 13.72 -5.68
N PRO A 128 8.12 13.00 -5.80
CA PRO A 128 8.25 11.63 -5.29
C PRO A 128 8.27 11.53 -3.76
N GLU A 129 8.57 12.64 -3.08
CA GLU A 129 8.51 12.73 -1.61
C GLU A 129 7.07 12.75 -1.09
N GLN A 130 6.09 13.11 -1.93
CA GLN A 130 4.67 13.12 -1.57
C GLN A 130 4.05 11.76 -1.88
N GLY A 131 3.41 11.14 -0.88
CA GLY A 131 2.67 9.90 -1.08
C GLY A 131 1.51 10.07 -2.08
N LEU A 132 1.35 9.13 -3.01
CA LEU A 132 0.21 9.13 -3.94
C LEU A 132 -1.07 8.61 -3.28
N VAL A 133 -0.98 7.39 -2.73
CA VAL A 133 -2.07 6.73 -2.00
C VAL A 133 -1.75 6.66 -0.51
N TYR A 134 -0.49 6.36 -0.18
CA TYR A 134 -0.04 6.10 1.18
C TYR A 134 0.98 7.14 1.64
N ASP A 135 0.72 7.71 2.82
CA ASP A 135 1.69 8.44 3.61
C ASP A 135 2.48 7.43 4.44
N ALA A 136 3.70 7.16 3.99
CA ALA A 136 4.63 6.23 4.60
C ALA A 136 5.75 6.95 5.37
N GLU A 137 5.50 8.14 5.91
CA GLU A 137 6.44 8.83 6.80
C GLU A 137 6.81 7.97 8.02
N ASN A 138 5.89 7.15 8.52
CA ASN A 138 6.12 6.20 9.62
C ASN A 138 5.64 4.80 9.23
N LEU A 139 6.55 3.84 9.09
CA LEU A 139 6.17 2.48 8.67
C LEU A 139 5.35 1.72 9.72
N ALA A 140 5.42 2.10 11.00
CA ALA A 140 4.51 1.56 12.01
C ALA A 140 3.08 2.14 11.91
N PHE A 141 2.89 3.27 11.22
CA PHE A 141 1.59 3.94 11.07
C PHE A 141 1.47 4.60 9.70
N ILE A 142 1.31 3.78 8.66
CA ILE A 142 1.09 4.23 7.29
C ILE A 142 -0.37 4.66 7.15
N LEU A 143 -0.61 5.88 6.70
CA LEU A 143 -1.94 6.49 6.59
C LEU A 143 -2.29 6.75 5.12
N PRO A 144 -3.57 6.99 4.78
CA PRO A 144 -3.90 7.47 3.44
C PRO A 144 -3.34 8.88 3.24
N ALA A 145 -2.66 9.11 2.11
CA ALA A 145 -2.09 10.41 1.76
C ALA A 145 -3.14 11.46 1.34
N GLY A 146 -4.39 11.04 1.12
CA GLY A 146 -5.45 11.92 0.66
C GLY A 146 -6.81 11.24 0.59
N LYS A 147 -7.62 11.66 -0.40
CA LYS A 147 -8.92 11.05 -0.67
C LYS A 147 -8.74 9.59 -1.10
N TYR A 148 -9.78 8.80 -0.88
CA TYR A 148 -9.81 7.42 -1.35
C TYR A 148 -9.65 7.34 -2.88
N ILE A 149 -8.77 6.46 -3.32
CA ILE A 149 -8.50 6.19 -4.74
C ILE A 149 -8.77 4.71 -4.95
N GLY A 150 -9.79 4.39 -5.74
CA GLY A 150 -10.01 3.04 -6.31
C GLY A 150 -9.70 3.03 -7.80
N ASN A 151 -9.79 1.86 -8.44
CA ASN A 151 -9.52 1.69 -9.88
C ASN A 151 -8.16 2.23 -10.34
N SER A 152 -7.14 2.09 -9.50
CA SER A 152 -5.77 2.54 -9.80
C SER A 152 -4.80 1.41 -9.54
N ARG A 153 -3.98 1.09 -10.55
CA ARG A 153 -2.89 0.12 -10.41
C ARG A 153 -1.80 0.61 -9.44
N TYR A 154 -1.71 1.92 -9.22
CA TYR A 154 -0.73 2.56 -8.33
C TYR A 154 -1.13 2.48 -6.85
N LYS A 155 -2.22 1.78 -6.54
CA LYS A 155 -2.63 1.42 -5.18
C LYS A 155 -2.02 0.10 -4.69
N ASP A 156 -1.44 -0.69 -5.61
CA ASP A 156 -0.69 -1.90 -5.26
C ASP A 156 0.52 -1.55 -4.39
N VAL A 157 0.86 -2.44 -3.47
CA VAL A 157 1.91 -2.23 -2.47
C VAL A 157 2.60 -3.54 -2.13
N PHE A 158 3.87 -3.43 -1.79
CA PHE A 158 4.64 -4.55 -1.25
C PHE A 158 5.19 -4.20 0.13
N ALA A 159 5.35 -5.21 0.96
CA ALA A 159 5.75 -5.10 2.35
C ALA A 159 6.68 -6.25 2.73
N ALA A 160 7.59 -6.00 3.68
CA ALA A 160 8.30 -7.05 4.40
C ALA A 160 8.66 -6.62 5.83
N SER A 161 8.87 -7.64 6.66
CA SER A 161 9.47 -7.56 7.97
C SER A 161 10.46 -8.71 8.13
N ALA A 162 11.76 -8.41 8.24
CA ALA A 162 12.82 -9.40 8.39
C ALA A 162 13.70 -9.08 9.60
N MET A 163 14.35 -10.10 10.18
CA MET A 163 15.36 -9.91 11.23
C MET A 163 16.76 -9.93 10.62
N ALA A 164 17.61 -9.00 11.05
CA ALA A 164 19.02 -8.92 10.65
C ALA A 164 19.89 -8.94 11.91
N ASP A 165 20.42 -10.11 12.24
CA ASP A 165 21.39 -10.26 13.34
C ASP A 165 22.80 -9.96 12.85
N LEU A 166 23.32 -8.78 13.19
CA LEU A 166 24.67 -8.35 12.83
C LEU A 166 25.64 -8.49 14.02
N THR A 167 25.23 -9.12 15.13
CA THR A 167 26.04 -9.14 16.36
C THR A 167 27.36 -9.91 16.22
N SER A 168 27.46 -10.85 15.28
CA SER A 168 28.68 -11.58 14.97
C SER A 168 29.79 -10.71 14.37
N PHE A 169 29.46 -9.48 13.92
CA PHE A 169 30.42 -8.59 13.26
C PHE A 169 31.08 -7.56 14.20
N ARG A 170 30.84 -7.61 15.50
CA ARG A 170 31.34 -6.62 16.49
C ARG A 170 32.86 -6.37 16.48
N ASN A 171 33.63 -7.34 16.00
CA ASN A 171 35.09 -7.26 15.93
C ASN A 171 35.61 -7.42 14.49
N HIS A 172 34.75 -7.23 13.49
CA HIS A 172 35.10 -7.34 12.07
C HIS A 172 35.13 -5.97 11.43
N TRP A 173 36.30 -5.57 10.96
CA TRP A 173 36.52 -4.27 10.33
C TRP A 173 36.01 -4.30 8.89
N GLY A 174 35.18 -3.32 8.51
CA GLY A 174 34.63 -3.22 7.16
C GLY A 174 33.74 -4.41 6.77
N ALA A 175 33.02 -4.98 7.73
CA ALA A 175 32.18 -6.15 7.49
C ALA A 175 31.07 -5.84 6.48
N GLU A 176 30.85 -6.77 5.55
CA GLU A 176 29.73 -6.75 4.62
C GLU A 176 28.96 -8.05 4.72
N THR A 177 27.63 -7.96 4.68
CA THR A 177 26.76 -9.13 4.63
C THR A 177 25.55 -8.85 3.76
N SER A 178 24.90 -9.90 3.28
CA SER A 178 23.68 -9.82 2.50
C SER A 178 22.52 -10.48 3.22
N LEU A 179 21.31 -9.99 2.97
CA LEU A 179 20.06 -10.58 3.43
C LEU A 179 19.05 -10.55 2.29
N ASP A 180 18.57 -11.72 1.90
CA ASP A 180 17.48 -11.86 0.94
C ASP A 180 16.15 -11.63 1.67
N VAL A 181 15.30 -10.78 1.10
CA VAL A 181 14.01 -10.39 1.69
C VAL A 181 12.93 -10.56 0.64
N GLU A 182 12.05 -11.54 0.86
CA GLU A 182 10.85 -11.72 0.05
C GLU A 182 9.76 -10.75 0.50
N LEU A 183 9.27 -9.94 -0.45
CA LEU A 183 8.18 -9.00 -0.23
C LEU A 183 6.83 -9.66 -0.51
N TYR A 184 5.89 -9.49 0.42
CA TYR A 184 4.50 -9.87 0.25
C TYR A 184 3.64 -8.65 -0.10
N ARG A 185 2.41 -8.89 -0.55
CA ARG A 185 1.41 -7.83 -0.70
C ARG A 185 0.52 -7.79 0.53
N PRO A 186 0.38 -6.67 1.23
CA PRO A 186 -0.60 -6.51 2.33
C PRO A 186 -2.03 -6.23 1.81
N VAL A 187 -2.21 -6.16 0.49
CA VAL A 187 -3.49 -5.91 -0.18
C VAL A 187 -4.02 -7.16 -0.88
N ALA A 188 -5.34 -7.30 -0.94
CA ALA A 188 -6.04 -8.13 -1.91
C ALA A 188 -6.43 -7.28 -3.12
N ARG A 189 -6.53 -7.89 -4.31
CA ARG A 189 -7.14 -7.26 -5.49
C ARG A 189 -8.50 -7.89 -5.73
N TYR A 190 -9.47 -7.09 -6.16
CA TYR A 190 -10.66 -7.62 -6.81
C TYR A 190 -10.96 -6.88 -8.11
N GLU A 191 -11.75 -7.51 -8.97
CA GLU A 191 -12.21 -6.98 -10.24
C GLU A 191 -13.69 -7.32 -10.44
N LEU A 192 -14.46 -6.36 -10.95
CA LEU A 192 -15.89 -6.49 -11.21
C LEU A 192 -16.11 -6.58 -12.72
N VAL A 193 -16.75 -7.65 -13.17
CA VAL A 193 -16.97 -7.95 -14.58
C VAL A 193 -18.46 -8.16 -14.84
N ALA A 194 -19.05 -7.34 -15.69
CA ALA A 194 -20.41 -7.52 -16.15
C ALA A 194 -20.48 -8.53 -17.29
N LYS A 195 -21.41 -9.49 -17.22
CA LYS A 195 -21.65 -10.49 -18.27
C LYS A 195 -22.93 -10.26 -19.07
N ASP A 196 -23.76 -9.30 -18.67
CA ASP A 196 -25.06 -8.98 -19.26
C ASP A 196 -25.01 -7.84 -20.31
N VAL A 197 -23.84 -7.66 -20.95
CA VAL A 197 -23.58 -6.58 -21.92
C VAL A 197 -24.58 -6.60 -23.09
N ALA A 198 -24.90 -7.79 -23.62
CA ALA A 198 -25.87 -7.93 -24.70
C ALA A 198 -27.29 -7.45 -24.29
N THR A 199 -27.72 -7.79 -23.07
CA THR A 199 -29.01 -7.35 -22.51
C THR A 199 -29.02 -5.84 -22.31
N PHE A 200 -27.93 -5.28 -21.79
CA PHE A 200 -27.76 -3.83 -21.61
C PHE A 200 -27.88 -3.08 -22.94
N LEU A 201 -27.15 -3.52 -23.98
CA LEU A 201 -27.20 -2.92 -25.32
C LEU A 201 -28.60 -3.00 -25.94
N ASN A 202 -29.33 -4.11 -25.73
CA ASN A 202 -30.70 -4.26 -26.18
C ASN A 202 -31.68 -3.34 -25.44
N LYS A 203 -31.53 -3.16 -24.12
CA LYS A 203 -32.34 -2.21 -23.35
C LYS A 203 -32.07 -0.76 -23.80
N LEU A 204 -30.83 -0.42 -24.15
CA LEU A 204 -30.51 0.90 -24.72
C LEU A 204 -31.16 1.11 -26.10
N SER A 205 -31.09 0.13 -27.01
CA SER A 205 -31.63 0.26 -28.38
C SER A 205 -33.16 0.30 -28.42
N THR A 206 -33.82 -0.38 -27.48
CA THR A 206 -35.29 -0.39 -27.36
C THR A 206 -35.85 0.75 -26.50
N GLY A 207 -34.98 1.59 -25.93
CA GLY A 207 -35.36 2.71 -25.07
C GLY A 207 -35.79 2.33 -23.66
N GLY A 208 -35.56 1.07 -23.25
CA GLY A 208 -35.79 0.58 -21.88
C GLY A 208 -34.75 1.10 -20.87
N LEU A 209 -33.56 1.50 -21.35
CA LEU A 209 -32.57 2.29 -20.61
C LEU A 209 -32.19 3.52 -21.45
N LYS A 210 -31.76 4.59 -20.79
CA LYS A 210 -31.35 5.84 -21.43
C LYS A 210 -29.95 6.24 -20.97
N GLY A 211 -29.11 6.61 -21.92
CA GLY A 211 -27.82 7.23 -21.69
C GLY A 211 -26.87 7.03 -22.85
N GLU A 212 -25.85 7.87 -22.91
CA GLU A 212 -24.80 7.82 -23.95
C GLU A 212 -23.44 7.46 -23.35
N SER A 213 -23.18 7.93 -22.12
CA SER A 213 -22.03 7.57 -21.29
C SER A 213 -22.49 7.12 -19.91
N PHE A 214 -21.68 6.28 -19.28
CA PHE A 214 -22.07 5.60 -18.05
C PHE A 214 -20.96 5.67 -17.00
N THR A 215 -21.34 5.45 -15.75
CA THR A 215 -20.40 5.36 -14.63
C THR A 215 -20.76 4.18 -13.76
N ALA A 216 -19.79 3.29 -13.53
CA ALA A 216 -19.85 2.31 -12.47
C ALA A 216 -19.37 2.98 -11.17
N CYS A 217 -20.26 3.08 -10.17
CA CYS A 217 -19.98 3.63 -8.85
C CYS A 217 -19.95 2.49 -7.85
N VAL A 218 -18.76 2.21 -7.28
CA VAL A 218 -18.59 1.20 -6.24
C VAL A 218 -18.49 1.89 -4.90
N LYS A 219 -19.41 1.55 -4.00
CA LYS A 219 -19.46 2.05 -2.63
C LYS A 219 -19.20 0.93 -1.66
N TYR A 220 -18.27 1.14 -0.75
CA TYR A 220 -18.04 0.23 0.36
C TYR A 220 -19.08 0.47 1.45
N SER A 221 -19.87 -0.56 1.76
CA SER A 221 -21.03 -0.44 2.66
C SER A 221 -20.68 -0.50 4.14
N ASP A 222 -19.40 -0.72 4.48
CA ASP A 222 -18.90 -0.83 5.85
C ASP A 222 -17.51 -0.17 5.97
N TYR A 223 -16.92 -0.21 7.16
CA TYR A 223 -15.57 0.26 7.43
C TYR A 223 -14.54 -0.47 6.55
N LEU A 224 -13.82 0.31 5.75
CA LEU A 224 -12.73 -0.18 4.91
C LEU A 224 -11.39 0.31 5.48
N PRO A 225 -10.42 -0.57 5.75
CA PRO A 225 -9.07 -0.16 6.13
C PRO A 225 -8.39 0.66 5.03
N THR A 226 -7.85 1.82 5.40
CA THR A 226 -7.14 2.73 4.46
C THR A 226 -5.70 3.02 4.88
N GLY A 227 -5.28 2.50 6.04
CA GLY A 227 -3.91 2.60 6.53
C GLY A 227 -3.38 1.25 6.94
N TYR A 228 -2.08 1.18 7.23
CA TYR A 228 -1.38 -0.06 7.55
C TYR A 228 -0.37 0.14 8.66
N ASN A 229 -0.24 -0.83 9.55
CA ASN A 229 0.87 -0.88 10.50
C ASN A 229 1.79 -2.01 10.08
N LEU A 230 2.93 -1.68 9.47
CA LEU A 230 3.89 -2.68 8.99
C LEU A 230 4.64 -3.38 10.13
N TRP A 231 4.76 -2.72 11.29
CA TRP A 231 5.40 -3.32 12.46
C TRP A 231 4.60 -4.50 13.02
N ASP A 232 3.29 -4.33 13.12
CA ASP A 232 2.36 -5.35 13.64
C ASP A 232 1.74 -6.19 12.51
N ASP A 233 1.99 -5.84 11.25
CA ASP A 233 1.48 -6.49 10.03
C ASP A 233 -0.05 -6.52 9.90
N VAL A 234 -0.70 -5.42 10.28
CA VAL A 234 -2.18 -5.33 10.35
C VAL A 234 -2.72 -4.10 9.64
N PRO A 235 -3.87 -4.21 8.93
CA PRO A 235 -4.63 -3.06 8.46
C PRO A 235 -5.08 -2.17 9.63
N LYS A 236 -5.14 -0.86 9.37
CA LYS A 236 -5.53 0.20 10.30
C LYS A 236 -6.34 1.28 9.59
N ASN A 237 -6.75 2.28 10.36
CA ASN A 237 -7.44 3.46 9.86
C ASN A 237 -8.68 3.12 9.02
N SER A 238 -9.60 2.34 9.59
CA SER A 238 -10.80 1.94 8.89
C SER A 238 -11.82 3.08 8.86
N LEU A 239 -12.29 3.44 7.66
CA LEU A 239 -13.20 4.56 7.42
C LEU A 239 -14.45 4.09 6.69
N MET A 240 -15.60 4.71 6.98
CA MET A 240 -16.85 4.49 6.26
C MET A 240 -16.94 5.40 5.02
N TYR A 241 -17.89 5.10 4.13
CA TYR A 241 -18.22 5.92 2.96
C TYR A 241 -17.09 6.03 1.94
N MET A 242 -16.27 4.99 1.83
CA MET A 242 -15.31 4.88 0.75
C MET A 242 -16.08 4.56 -0.54
N GLU A 243 -15.73 5.24 -1.62
CA GLU A 243 -16.29 4.96 -2.94
C GLU A 243 -15.28 5.29 -4.04
N TYR A 244 -15.44 4.67 -5.20
CA TYR A 244 -14.77 5.09 -6.43
C TYR A 244 -15.68 4.93 -7.63
N LYS A 245 -15.34 5.67 -8.69
CA LYS A 245 -16.14 5.75 -9.91
C LYS A 245 -15.29 5.44 -11.12
N VAL A 246 -15.85 4.65 -12.04
CA VAL A 246 -15.22 4.28 -13.30
C VAL A 246 -16.17 4.68 -14.43
N ALA A 247 -15.74 5.62 -15.25
CA ALA A 247 -16.46 6.00 -16.45
C ALA A 247 -16.28 4.94 -17.53
N PHE A 248 -17.35 4.61 -18.25
CA PHE A 248 -17.30 3.75 -19.42
C PHE A 248 -18.31 4.23 -20.48
N GLU A 249 -17.93 4.06 -21.74
CA GLU A 249 -18.79 4.38 -22.87
C GLU A 249 -19.71 3.19 -23.21
N ARG A 250 -20.72 3.43 -24.06
CA ARG A 250 -21.51 2.35 -24.64
C ARG A 250 -20.58 1.25 -25.23
N PRO A 251 -20.66 -0.01 -24.75
CA PRO A 251 -19.85 -1.09 -25.30
C PRO A 251 -20.13 -1.33 -26.79
N ALA A 252 -19.11 -1.80 -27.52
CA ALA A 252 -19.28 -2.17 -28.93
C ALA A 252 -20.24 -3.37 -29.05
N ASP A 253 -21.01 -3.43 -30.14
CA ASP A 253 -21.90 -4.56 -30.41
C ASP A 253 -21.09 -5.88 -30.46
N GLY A 254 -21.63 -6.93 -29.83
CA GLY A 254 -20.97 -8.23 -29.73
C GLY A 254 -20.01 -8.39 -28.54
N THR A 255 -19.73 -7.32 -27.78
CA THR A 255 -19.00 -7.41 -26.51
C THR A 255 -19.69 -8.40 -25.56
N LYS A 256 -18.91 -9.33 -24.99
CA LYS A 256 -19.40 -10.39 -24.10
C LYS A 256 -19.37 -9.99 -22.64
N GLU A 257 -18.23 -9.47 -22.22
CA GLU A 257 -17.99 -9.05 -20.84
C GLU A 257 -17.44 -7.62 -20.83
N LEU A 258 -17.69 -6.91 -19.73
CA LEU A 258 -17.20 -5.56 -19.51
C LEU A 258 -16.62 -5.44 -18.11
N ILE A 259 -15.35 -5.05 -17.99
CA ILE A 259 -14.75 -4.70 -16.70
C ILE A 259 -15.33 -3.37 -16.25
N LEU A 260 -15.99 -3.37 -15.09
CA LEU A 260 -16.60 -2.20 -14.48
C LEU A 260 -15.67 -1.48 -13.50
N GLY A 261 -14.61 -2.15 -13.06
CA GLY A 261 -13.58 -1.57 -12.21
C GLY A 261 -12.89 -2.61 -11.34
N PHE A 262 -11.79 -2.21 -10.74
CA PHE A 262 -11.05 -3.03 -9.78
C PHE A 262 -10.59 -2.17 -8.60
N ASP A 263 -10.12 -2.80 -7.53
CA ASP A 263 -9.46 -2.09 -6.44
C ASP A 263 -8.45 -2.98 -5.71
N TYR A 264 -7.55 -2.34 -4.96
CA TYR A 264 -6.70 -2.97 -3.97
C TYR A 264 -7.18 -2.61 -2.57
N VAL A 265 -7.36 -3.60 -1.70
CA VAL A 265 -7.92 -3.43 -0.36
C VAL A 265 -6.99 -4.06 0.66
N LEU A 266 -6.63 -3.31 1.71
CA LEU A 266 -5.78 -3.81 2.79
C LEU A 266 -6.53 -4.89 3.57
N THR A 267 -5.90 -6.05 3.75
CA THR A 267 -6.51 -7.23 4.38
C THR A 267 -5.54 -7.86 5.36
N ASP A 268 -6.07 -8.51 6.40
CA ASP A 268 -5.27 -9.28 7.35
C ASP A 268 -4.61 -10.50 6.68
N ALA A 269 -3.56 -11.02 7.32
CA ALA A 269 -2.84 -12.18 6.81
C ALA A 269 -3.61 -13.46 7.13
N GLY A 270 -3.69 -14.39 6.16
CA GLY A 270 -4.21 -15.74 6.41
C GLY A 270 -5.72 -15.85 6.58
N GLU A 271 -6.49 -14.77 6.36
CA GLU A 271 -7.95 -14.77 6.45
C GLU A 271 -8.57 -14.21 5.16
N THR A 272 -9.66 -14.84 4.71
CA THR A 272 -10.51 -14.28 3.65
C THR A 272 -11.46 -13.27 4.27
N VAL A 273 -11.32 -12.01 3.89
CA VAL A 273 -12.18 -10.91 4.35
C VAL A 273 -13.30 -10.70 3.35
N SER A 274 -14.54 -10.76 3.82
CA SER A 274 -15.71 -10.51 2.98
C SER A 274 -16.09 -9.02 3.01
N ILE A 275 -15.79 -8.29 1.94
CA ILE A 275 -15.99 -6.84 1.86
C ILE A 275 -17.37 -6.53 1.26
N PRO A 276 -18.30 -5.91 2.01
CA PRO A 276 -19.60 -5.55 1.49
C PRO A 276 -19.52 -4.33 0.57
N VAL A 277 -20.12 -4.45 -0.62
CA VAL A 277 -20.14 -3.40 -1.63
C VAL A 277 -21.54 -3.20 -2.20
N GLU A 278 -21.83 -1.96 -2.58
CA GLU A 278 -22.93 -1.60 -3.46
C GLU A 278 -22.34 -1.09 -4.77
N LEU A 279 -22.71 -1.73 -5.89
CA LEU A 279 -22.37 -1.28 -7.23
C LEU A 279 -23.59 -0.62 -7.86
N GLU A 280 -23.45 0.61 -8.30
CA GLU A 280 -24.45 1.35 -9.07
C GLU A 280 -23.95 1.62 -10.49
N ILE A 281 -24.84 1.46 -11.47
CA ILE A 281 -24.61 1.89 -12.84
C ILE A 281 -25.42 3.16 -13.06
N LEU A 282 -24.73 4.25 -13.37
CA LEU A 282 -25.29 5.58 -13.55
C LEU A 282 -25.20 5.98 -15.03
N ASN A 283 -26.15 6.77 -15.52
CA ASN A 283 -26.02 7.46 -16.80
C ASN A 283 -25.38 8.85 -16.65
N GLU A 284 -25.26 9.60 -17.76
CA GLU A 284 -24.66 10.94 -17.79
C GLU A 284 -25.40 11.99 -16.91
N LYS A 285 -26.63 11.69 -16.49
CA LYS A 285 -27.44 12.54 -15.61
C LYS A 285 -27.37 12.12 -14.15
N ASN A 286 -26.53 11.14 -13.81
CA ASN A 286 -26.45 10.49 -12.51
C ASN A 286 -27.75 9.77 -12.09
N GLU A 287 -28.58 9.35 -13.05
CA GLU A 287 -29.73 8.49 -12.78
C GLU A 287 -29.24 7.05 -12.61
N VAL A 288 -29.70 6.37 -11.55
CA VAL A 288 -29.38 4.97 -11.29
C VAL A 288 -30.15 4.08 -12.27
N LEU A 289 -29.41 3.40 -13.13
CA LEU A 289 -29.95 2.45 -14.11
C LEU A 289 -30.02 1.03 -13.54
N ALA A 290 -29.06 0.66 -12.70
CA ALA A 290 -28.94 -0.66 -12.09
C ALA A 290 -28.22 -0.55 -10.74
N ARG A 291 -28.58 -1.42 -9.79
CA ARG A 291 -27.96 -1.47 -8.46
C ARG A 291 -27.85 -2.90 -7.96
N THR A 292 -26.68 -3.27 -7.45
CA THR A 292 -26.45 -4.59 -6.85
C THR A 292 -25.67 -4.45 -5.55
N ALA A 293 -26.16 -5.10 -4.49
CA ALA A 293 -25.44 -5.24 -3.23
C ALA A 293 -24.93 -6.68 -3.07
N PHE A 294 -23.65 -6.83 -2.77
CA PHE A 294 -23.00 -8.14 -2.64
C PHE A 294 -21.76 -8.02 -1.74
N ARG A 295 -21.12 -9.16 -1.46
CA ARG A 295 -19.87 -9.18 -0.70
C ARG A 295 -18.75 -9.77 -1.55
N ILE A 296 -17.60 -9.13 -1.54
CA ILE A 296 -16.41 -9.57 -2.26
C ILE A 296 -15.52 -10.34 -1.27
N PRO A 297 -15.35 -11.66 -1.44
CA PRO A 297 -14.30 -12.38 -0.72
C PRO A 297 -12.94 -11.89 -1.19
N CYS A 298 -12.12 -11.38 -0.28
CA CYS A 298 -10.81 -10.83 -0.56
C CYS A 298 -9.76 -11.53 0.28
N GLU A 299 -8.72 -12.05 -0.36
CA GLU A 299 -7.58 -12.65 0.31
C GLU A 299 -6.29 -11.90 -0.04
N ARG A 300 -5.48 -11.65 0.99
CA ARG A 300 -4.21 -10.94 0.88
C ARG A 300 -3.32 -11.57 -0.21
N GLY A 301 -2.82 -10.73 -1.12
CA GLY A 301 -1.94 -11.15 -2.20
C GLY A 301 -2.59 -12.03 -3.27
N LYS A 302 -3.93 -12.09 -3.33
CA LYS A 302 -4.69 -12.76 -4.40
C LYS A 302 -5.58 -11.78 -5.15
N ASN A 303 -5.99 -12.19 -6.35
CA ASN A 303 -6.98 -11.49 -7.15
C ASN A 303 -8.33 -12.23 -7.11
N THR A 304 -9.41 -11.47 -6.97
CA THR A 304 -10.78 -11.98 -6.99
C THR A 304 -11.56 -11.36 -8.13
N THR A 305 -11.99 -12.16 -9.10
CA THR A 305 -12.83 -11.67 -10.20
C THR A 305 -14.28 -12.02 -9.93
N VAL A 306 -15.10 -11.00 -9.66
CA VAL A 306 -16.54 -11.14 -9.45
C VAL A 306 -17.26 -10.87 -10.77
N ARG A 307 -17.97 -11.87 -11.27
CA ARG A 307 -18.81 -11.80 -12.47
C ARG A 307 -20.27 -11.75 -12.10
N GLY A 308 -21.04 -10.92 -12.79
CA GLY A 308 -22.47 -10.80 -12.52
C GLY A 308 -23.24 -10.01 -13.58
N ASN A 309 -24.57 -10.07 -13.50
CA ASN A 309 -25.47 -9.27 -14.34
C ASN A 309 -25.62 -7.84 -13.77
N PHE A 310 -24.50 -7.12 -13.73
CA PHE A 310 -24.43 -5.82 -13.04
C PHE A 310 -25.09 -4.68 -13.82
N LEU A 311 -25.10 -4.74 -15.17
CA LEU A 311 -25.55 -3.63 -16.00
C LEU A 311 -27.07 -3.49 -16.06
N THR A 312 -27.81 -4.55 -15.76
CA THR A 312 -29.25 -4.62 -15.97
C THR A 312 -30.07 -5.08 -14.76
N SER A 313 -29.42 -5.21 -13.60
CA SER A 313 -30.05 -5.49 -12.31
C SER A 313 -31.10 -4.44 -11.92
N ASP A 314 -32.01 -4.80 -11.02
CA ASP A 314 -33.05 -3.86 -10.55
C ASP A 314 -32.40 -2.67 -9.84
N ALA A 315 -32.76 -1.46 -10.27
CA ALA A 315 -32.31 -0.21 -9.63
C ALA A 315 -32.77 -0.09 -8.16
N ASN A 316 -33.80 -0.83 -7.76
CA ASN A 316 -34.25 -0.90 -6.36
C ASN A 316 -33.38 -1.84 -5.48
N GLY A 317 -32.45 -2.59 -6.08
CA GLY A 317 -31.47 -3.43 -5.39
C GLY A 317 -31.84 -4.92 -5.35
N GLY A 318 -30.97 -5.75 -5.92
CA GLY A 318 -30.93 -7.21 -5.72
C GLY A 318 -29.79 -7.63 -4.77
N ILE A 319 -30.00 -8.69 -4.00
CA ILE A 319 -28.99 -9.29 -3.11
C ILE A 319 -28.35 -10.47 -3.86
N GLY A 320 -27.07 -10.36 -4.21
CA GLY A 320 -26.26 -11.50 -4.66
C GLY A 320 -25.45 -12.06 -3.49
N ILE A 321 -25.66 -13.34 -3.14
CA ILE A 321 -24.82 -14.07 -2.16
C ILE A 321 -24.20 -15.26 -2.89
N ASP A 322 -22.87 -15.34 -2.88
CA ASP A 322 -22.13 -16.56 -3.25
C ASP A 322 -21.39 -17.08 -1.99
N PRO A 323 -21.81 -18.23 -1.41
CA PRO A 323 -21.34 -18.68 -0.09
C PRO A 323 -20.13 -19.64 -0.09
N ASP A 324 -19.61 -20.11 -1.23
CA ASP A 324 -18.59 -21.18 -1.24
C ASP A 324 -17.33 -20.78 -2.04
N TYR A 325 -16.17 -20.50 -1.41
CA TYR A 325 -14.90 -20.53 -2.18
C TYR A 325 -13.55 -20.50 -1.41
N ASP A 326 -12.52 -21.12 -2.00
CA ASP A 326 -11.10 -21.15 -1.60
C ASP A 326 -10.16 -21.07 -2.86
N GLY A 327 -9.34 -20.00 -2.99
CA GLY A 327 -8.16 -19.87 -3.89
C GLY A 327 -8.36 -19.43 -5.38
N ASP A 328 -7.94 -18.20 -5.73
CA ASP A 328 -8.15 -17.51 -7.04
C ASP A 328 -9.64 -17.44 -7.45
N LEU A 329 -10.33 -16.49 -6.82
CA LEU A 329 -11.78 -16.39 -6.70
C LEU A 329 -12.44 -15.89 -8.00
N GLU A 330 -12.84 -16.79 -8.89
CA GLU A 330 -13.94 -16.49 -9.83
C GLU A 330 -15.27 -16.67 -9.09
N VAL A 331 -15.92 -15.56 -8.76
CA VAL A 331 -17.24 -15.54 -8.10
C VAL A 331 -18.28 -15.27 -9.19
N ASP A 332 -19.23 -16.18 -9.43
CA ASP A 332 -20.34 -15.95 -10.36
C ASP A 332 -21.64 -15.71 -9.59
N LEU A 333 -22.12 -14.47 -9.63
CA LEU A 333 -23.36 -14.06 -8.96
C LEU A 333 -24.64 -14.51 -9.69
N GLY A 334 -24.55 -15.22 -10.82
CA GLY A 334 -25.71 -15.77 -11.53
C GLY A 334 -26.55 -14.73 -12.29
N GLU A 335 -27.82 -15.03 -12.53
CA GLU A 335 -28.81 -14.04 -13.00
C GLU A 335 -29.43 -13.37 -11.77
N LEU A 336 -29.09 -12.09 -11.54
CA LEU A 336 -29.53 -11.28 -10.40
C LEU A 336 -30.84 -10.53 -10.68
#